data_AF-A0A6N7QX64-F1
#
_entry.id   AF-A0A6N7QX64-F1
#
_cell.length_a   1.000
_cell.length_b   1.000
_cell.length_c   1.000
_cell.angle_alpha   90.00
_cell.angle_beta   90.00
_cell.angle_gamma   90.00
#
_symmetry.space_group_name_H-M   'P 1'
#
loop_
_entity.id
_entity.type
_entity.pdbx_description
1 polymer ?
#
loop_
_entity_poly.entity_id
_entity_poly.type
_entity_poly.pdbx_seq_one_letter_code
_entity_poly.pdbx_strand_id
1 'polypeptide(L)'
;MKKGLLAVIGLLLILIVAACSESESTSNEKEPQVIKKMVQDYSVGDSDDVSASITSEELIVTDSDDKETTYDLPEDEFFVSIAPFVETTHPCTNHSLTGCQGELVEKEFDVYIEDEEGNVVVDETIVSLKNGFIDFWLPRDKSYNVKIQYDGKTAESEISTFEGDNTCITTMQLI
;
A
#
# COMPACT_ATOMS: atom_id res chain seq x y z
N MET A 1 -0.39 22.62 65.53
CA MET A 1 -0.35 24.07 65.85
C MET A 1 1.05 24.59 65.54
N LYS A 2 1.15 25.76 64.87
CA LYS A 2 2.34 26.58 64.54
C LYS A 2 3.27 25.96 63.46
N LYS A 3 3.17 26.35 62.17
CA LYS A 3 3.62 27.60 61.49
C LYS A 3 5.14 27.82 61.58
N GLY A 4 5.80 27.83 60.42
CA GLY A 4 7.17 28.28 60.22
C GLY A 4 7.53 28.32 58.72
N LEU A 5 7.20 29.44 58.09
CA LEU A 5 7.55 29.87 56.73
C LEU A 5 9.05 30.19 56.64
N LEU A 6 9.72 29.93 55.50
CA LEU A 6 10.69 30.85 54.85
C LEU A 6 11.27 30.23 53.56
N ALA A 7 11.23 31.04 52.50
CA ALA A 7 11.68 30.76 51.13
C ALA A 7 13.05 31.39 50.86
N VAL A 8 13.87 30.78 49.98
CA VAL A 8 14.98 31.42 49.22
C VAL A 8 15.22 30.53 47.96
N ILE A 9 14.65 30.86 46.79
CA ILE A 9 15.26 31.53 45.61
C ILE A 9 16.68 31.03 45.24
N GLY A 10 16.80 30.37 44.08
CA GLY A 10 18.07 30.06 43.42
C GLY A 10 17.86 29.77 41.93
N LEU A 11 18.18 30.75 41.10
CA LEU A 11 18.09 30.86 39.64
C LEU A 11 19.27 30.14 38.93
N LEU A 12 19.05 29.39 37.83
CA LEU A 12 19.90 29.27 36.61
C LEU A 12 19.36 28.14 35.68
N LEU A 13 18.71 28.41 34.54
CA LEU A 13 19.24 28.63 33.18
C LEU A 13 19.99 27.45 32.52
N ILE A 14 19.19 26.65 31.76
CA ILE A 14 19.37 26.11 30.39
C ILE A 14 20.74 25.54 29.98
N LEU A 15 20.74 24.30 29.47
CA LEU A 15 21.31 23.92 28.15
C LEU A 15 20.79 22.54 27.72
N ILE A 16 19.98 22.57 26.66
CA ILE A 16 19.51 21.43 25.88
C ILE A 16 20.67 21.08 24.93
N VAL A 17 21.10 19.83 24.93
CA VAL A 17 21.82 19.26 23.79
C VAL A 17 21.24 17.88 23.53
N ALA A 18 20.26 17.87 22.63
CA ALA A 18 19.95 16.70 21.83
C ALA A 18 21.17 16.43 20.96
N ALA A 19 21.86 15.33 21.25
CA ALA A 19 22.87 14.75 20.37
C ALA A 19 22.25 13.48 19.79
N CYS A 20 21.33 13.66 18.83
CA CYS A 20 20.97 12.60 17.91
C CYS A 20 22.07 12.56 16.86
N SER A 21 22.80 11.46 16.81
CA SER A 21 23.70 11.12 15.73
C SER A 21 22.87 11.00 14.44
N GLU A 22 23.18 11.88 13.50
CA GLU A 22 22.66 11.90 12.15
C GLU A 22 23.27 10.71 11.38
N SER A 23 22.50 9.64 11.29
CA SER A 23 22.66 8.63 10.24
C SER A 23 21.65 8.97 9.15
N GLU A 24 22.12 9.51 8.03
CA GLU A 24 21.33 9.60 6.80
C GLU A 24 21.03 8.19 6.30
N SER A 25 19.88 7.68 6.71
CA SER A 25 19.10 6.68 6.01
C SER A 25 17.78 7.36 5.65
N THR A 26 17.60 7.64 4.37
CA THR A 26 16.44 8.34 3.80
C THR A 26 15.22 7.44 3.73
N SER A 27 14.74 6.95 4.89
CA SER A 27 13.36 6.47 5.04
C SER A 27 12.58 7.55 5.78
N ASN A 28 11.54 8.07 5.14
CA ASN A 28 10.68 9.07 5.75
C ASN A 28 9.60 8.31 6.53
N GLU A 29 9.94 7.82 7.72
CA GLU A 29 9.05 7.02 8.57
C GLU A 29 7.75 7.80 8.83
N LYS A 30 6.67 7.37 8.17
CA LYS A 30 5.31 7.85 8.38
C LYS A 30 4.49 6.72 8.99
N GLU A 31 3.49 7.10 9.77
CA GLU A 31 2.53 6.15 10.32
C GLU A 31 1.90 5.29 9.21
N PRO A 32 1.73 3.96 9.40
CA PRO A 32 1.17 3.04 8.41
C PRO A 32 -0.11 3.54 7.73
N GLN A 33 -1.01 4.15 8.50
CA GLN A 33 -2.29 4.67 8.00
C GLN A 33 -2.11 5.85 7.02
N VAL A 34 -1.06 6.65 7.20
CA VAL A 34 -0.74 7.75 6.27
C VAL A 34 -0.24 7.17 4.95
N ILE A 35 0.59 6.12 5.00
CA ILE A 35 1.09 5.45 3.79
C ILE A 35 -0.05 4.78 3.02
N LYS A 36 -0.92 4.02 3.70
CA LYS A 36 -2.09 3.39 3.06
C LYS A 36 -3.01 4.41 2.41
N LYS A 37 -3.22 5.55 3.08
CA LYS A 37 -3.99 6.66 2.50
C LYS A 37 -3.31 7.24 1.26
N MET A 38 -1.99 7.45 1.28
CA MET A 38 -1.26 7.93 0.11
C MET A 38 -1.39 6.96 -1.06
N VAL A 39 -1.19 5.66 -0.84
CA VAL A 39 -1.37 4.62 -1.87
C VAL A 39 -2.78 4.71 -2.46
N GLN A 40 -3.81 4.76 -1.61
CA GLN A 40 -5.20 4.87 -2.08
C GLN A 40 -5.46 6.15 -2.89
N ASP A 41 -4.97 7.30 -2.42
CA ASP A 41 -5.13 8.59 -3.12
C ASP A 41 -4.46 8.54 -4.52
N TYR A 42 -3.30 7.87 -4.65
CA TYR A 42 -2.65 7.64 -5.94
C TYR A 42 -3.41 6.67 -6.85
N SER A 43 -3.90 5.54 -6.32
CA SER A 43 -4.65 4.54 -7.10
C SER A 43 -5.95 5.09 -7.70
N VAL A 44 -6.64 5.99 -6.99
CA VAL A 44 -7.90 6.60 -7.48
C VAL A 44 -7.68 7.78 -8.44
N GLY A 45 -6.41 8.16 -8.67
CA GLY A 45 -6.01 9.24 -9.56
C GLY A 45 -6.19 10.63 -8.98
N ASP A 46 -6.00 10.83 -7.67
CA ASP A 46 -6.08 12.14 -7.00
C ASP A 46 -4.74 12.92 -7.04
N SER A 47 -3.93 12.70 -8.09
CA SER A 47 -2.56 13.19 -8.12
C SER A 47 -2.11 13.60 -9.52
N ASP A 48 -2.57 14.77 -9.94
CA ASP A 48 -1.98 15.45 -11.10
C ASP A 48 -0.50 15.80 -10.78
N ASP A 49 0.39 15.65 -11.77
CA ASP A 49 1.81 16.04 -11.73
C ASP A 49 2.78 15.18 -10.88
N VAL A 50 2.38 13.99 -10.43
CA VAL A 50 3.31 13.02 -9.80
C VAL A 50 3.16 11.64 -10.41
N SER A 51 4.23 10.85 -10.35
CA SER A 51 4.16 9.41 -10.62
C SER A 51 4.39 8.61 -9.34
N ALA A 52 3.64 7.52 -9.17
CA ALA A 52 3.78 6.64 -8.02
C ALA A 52 3.84 5.18 -8.46
N SER A 53 4.74 4.43 -7.82
CA SER A 53 4.85 2.98 -7.96
C SER A 53 5.06 2.35 -6.59
N ILE A 54 4.71 1.08 -6.47
CA ILE A 54 4.76 0.36 -5.20
C ILE A 54 5.41 -1.01 -5.38
N THR A 55 6.40 -1.30 -4.54
CA THR A 55 7.08 -2.60 -4.45
C THR A 55 6.53 -3.39 -3.27
N SER A 56 7.09 -4.58 -3.00
CA SER A 56 6.76 -5.36 -1.81
C SER A 56 6.98 -4.61 -0.49
N GLU A 57 7.86 -3.61 -0.48
CA GLU A 57 8.37 -2.97 0.75
C GLU A 57 8.23 -1.45 0.75
N GLU A 58 8.13 -0.80 -0.41
CA GLU A 58 8.20 0.65 -0.51
C GLU A 58 7.13 1.22 -1.44
N LEU A 59 6.56 2.36 -1.05
CA LEU A 59 5.91 3.31 -1.95
C LEU A 59 6.96 4.30 -2.46
N ILE A 60 7.10 4.39 -3.77
CA ILE A 60 8.03 5.29 -4.47
C ILE A 60 7.21 6.37 -5.18
N VAL A 61 7.43 7.63 -4.81
CA VAL A 61 6.76 8.79 -5.41
C VAL A 61 7.80 9.69 -6.07
N THR A 62 7.58 9.99 -7.35
CA THR A 62 8.41 10.91 -8.13
C THR A 62 7.61 12.17 -8.46
N ASP A 63 8.14 13.32 -8.05
CA ASP A 63 7.51 14.62 -8.31
C ASP A 63 7.78 15.15 -9.73
N SER A 64 7.21 16.31 -10.06
CA SER A 64 7.36 16.96 -11.36
C SER A 64 8.78 17.41 -11.71
N ASP A 65 9.67 17.48 -10.72
CA ASP A 65 11.09 17.82 -10.88
C ASP A 65 11.98 16.56 -10.96
N ASP A 66 11.36 15.39 -11.21
CA ASP A 66 12.00 14.06 -11.26
C ASP A 66 12.68 13.64 -9.93
N LYS A 67 12.24 14.21 -8.80
CA LYS A 67 12.78 13.84 -7.48
C LYS A 67 11.98 12.71 -6.87
N GLU A 68 12.68 11.63 -6.54
CA GLU A 68 12.11 10.45 -5.87
C GLU A 68 12.08 10.62 -4.34
N THR A 69 10.99 10.19 -3.73
CA THR A 69 10.84 9.99 -2.28
C THR A 69 10.27 8.61 -2.03
N THR A 70 10.93 7.83 -1.17
CA THR A 70 10.49 6.49 -0.77
C THR A 70 9.87 6.51 0.62
N TYR A 71 8.90 5.63 0.82
CA TYR A 71 8.21 5.42 2.08
C TYR A 71 8.06 3.93 2.35
N ASP A 72 8.48 3.49 3.53
CA ASP A 72 8.32 2.11 3.95
C ASP A 72 6.83 1.76 4.06
N LEU A 73 6.47 0.57 3.58
CA LEU A 73 5.14 0.00 3.76
C LEU A 73 4.99 -0.58 5.18
N PRO A 74 3.75 -0.84 5.63
CA PRO A 74 3.52 -1.49 6.92
C PRO A 74 4.26 -2.84 7.02
N GLU A 75 4.85 -3.11 8.19
CA GLU A 75 5.64 -4.33 8.45
C GLU A 75 4.80 -5.62 8.42
N ASP A 76 3.48 -5.53 8.56
CA ASP A 76 2.56 -6.66 8.66
C ASP A 76 1.62 -6.81 7.45
N GLU A 77 1.56 -5.82 6.56
CA GLU A 77 0.67 -5.81 5.40
C GLU A 77 1.42 -5.65 4.07
N PHE A 78 1.03 -6.45 3.08
CA PHE A 78 1.50 -6.43 1.71
C PHE A 78 0.45 -5.78 0.81
N PHE A 79 0.88 -4.87 -0.06
CA PHE A 79 0.00 -4.29 -1.07
C PHE A 79 0.03 -5.13 -2.36
N VAL A 80 -1.15 -5.53 -2.84
CA VAL A 80 -1.30 -6.14 -4.17
C VAL A 80 -2.46 -5.51 -4.90
N SER A 81 -2.25 -5.23 -6.18
CA SER A 81 -3.26 -4.66 -7.07
C SER A 81 -3.51 -5.60 -8.23
N ILE A 82 -4.77 -5.97 -8.46
CA ILE A 82 -5.19 -6.96 -9.45
C ILE A 82 -6.03 -6.29 -10.52
N ALA A 83 -5.66 -6.45 -11.80
CA ALA A 83 -6.49 -6.06 -12.94
C ALA A 83 -6.95 -7.31 -13.71
N PRO A 84 -8.16 -7.82 -13.44
CA PRO A 84 -8.78 -8.86 -14.23
C PRO A 84 -9.04 -8.38 -15.66
N PHE A 85 -8.98 -9.30 -16.63
CA PHE A 85 -9.24 -8.98 -18.03
C PHE A 85 -10.00 -10.10 -18.74
N VAL A 86 -10.65 -9.76 -19.85
CA VAL A 86 -11.34 -10.69 -20.77
C VAL A 86 -10.55 -10.83 -22.06
N GLU A 87 -10.20 -9.73 -22.72
CA GLU A 87 -9.61 -9.76 -24.07
C GLU A 87 -8.10 -9.46 -24.07
N THR A 88 -7.69 -8.42 -23.35
CA THR A 88 -6.34 -7.86 -23.45
C THR A 88 -5.71 -7.56 -22.09
N THR A 89 -4.40 -7.78 -22.01
CA THR A 89 -3.59 -7.48 -20.84
C THR A 89 -2.20 -6.97 -21.23
N HIS A 90 -1.42 -6.56 -20.24
CA HIS A 90 -0.03 -6.17 -20.37
C HIS A 90 0.79 -6.78 -19.22
N PRO A 91 2.08 -7.10 -19.43
CA PRO A 91 2.94 -7.55 -18.35
C PRO A 91 3.15 -6.42 -17.34
N CYS A 92 3.12 -6.77 -16.05
CA CYS A 92 3.32 -5.86 -14.94
C CYS A 92 3.98 -6.63 -13.79
N THR A 93 4.90 -6.00 -13.07
CA THR A 93 5.65 -6.61 -11.96
C THR A 93 5.42 -5.78 -10.70
N ASN A 94 5.98 -4.58 -10.67
CA ASN A 94 5.66 -3.56 -9.67
C ASN A 94 4.52 -2.70 -10.20
N HIS A 95 3.50 -2.50 -9.37
CA HIS A 95 2.32 -1.76 -9.79
C HIS A 95 2.65 -0.27 -9.90
N SER A 96 2.31 0.32 -11.05
CA SER A 96 2.31 1.78 -11.22
C SER A 96 0.92 2.30 -10.90
N LEU A 97 0.78 2.87 -9.71
CA LEU A 97 -0.48 3.40 -9.17
C LEU A 97 -1.07 4.49 -10.09
N THR A 98 -0.21 5.26 -10.76
CA THR A 98 -0.58 6.40 -11.61
C THR A 98 -0.43 6.14 -13.11
N GLY A 99 0.14 5.01 -13.52
CA GLY A 99 0.54 4.77 -14.92
C GLY A 99 -0.04 3.51 -15.57
N CYS A 100 -0.47 2.52 -14.78
CA CYS A 100 -1.07 1.30 -15.31
C CYS A 100 -2.57 1.49 -15.61
N GLN A 101 -3.05 0.86 -16.69
CA GLN A 101 -4.46 0.85 -17.08
C GLN A 101 -4.92 -0.57 -17.41
N GLY A 102 -5.81 -1.10 -16.58
CA GLY A 102 -6.55 -2.34 -16.81
C GLY A 102 -7.70 -2.16 -17.79
N GLU A 103 -8.15 -3.28 -18.35
CA GLU A 103 -9.24 -3.33 -19.35
C GLU A 103 -10.62 -3.00 -18.73
N LEU A 104 -10.89 -3.53 -17.54
CA LEU A 104 -12.22 -3.51 -16.92
C LEU A 104 -12.33 -2.40 -15.87
N VAL A 105 -12.62 -1.20 -16.34
CA VAL A 105 -12.76 0.01 -15.50
C VAL A 105 -14.15 0.13 -14.88
N GLU A 106 -14.20 0.46 -13.59
CA GLU A 106 -15.44 0.70 -12.83
C GLU A 106 -16.45 -0.45 -13.00
N LYS A 107 -15.94 -1.69 -12.96
CA LYS A 107 -16.73 -2.92 -13.04
C LYS A 107 -16.81 -3.59 -11.67
N GLU A 108 -17.95 -4.21 -11.43
CA GLU A 108 -18.24 -4.94 -10.19
C GLU A 108 -17.77 -6.39 -10.32
N PHE A 109 -17.02 -6.88 -9.33
CA PHE A 109 -16.46 -8.23 -9.29
C PHE A 109 -16.82 -8.91 -7.98
N ASP A 110 -17.14 -10.20 -8.02
CA ASP A 110 -17.16 -11.02 -6.81
C ASP A 110 -15.74 -11.54 -6.56
N VAL A 111 -15.14 -11.09 -5.47
CA VAL A 111 -13.75 -11.41 -5.10
C VAL A 111 -13.74 -12.29 -3.87
N TYR A 112 -13.05 -13.42 -3.98
CA TYR A 112 -12.80 -14.34 -2.88
C TYR A 112 -11.29 -14.58 -2.75
N ILE A 113 -10.75 -14.38 -1.56
CA ILE A 113 -9.33 -14.62 -1.24
C ILE A 113 -9.28 -15.42 0.07
N GLU A 114 -8.59 -16.56 0.02
CA GLU A 114 -8.32 -17.40 1.18
C GLU A 114 -6.82 -17.69 1.31
N ASP A 115 -6.33 -17.83 2.55
CA ASP A 115 -4.96 -18.28 2.81
C ASP A 115 -4.84 -19.81 2.74
N GLU A 116 -3.60 -20.31 2.82
CA GLU A 116 -3.30 -21.75 2.78
C GLU A 116 -3.92 -22.56 3.94
N GLU A 117 -4.33 -21.90 5.03
CA GLU A 117 -4.99 -22.52 6.18
C GLU A 117 -6.52 -22.61 5.98
N GLY A 118 -7.04 -22.03 4.88
CA GLY A 118 -8.47 -21.94 4.57
C GLY A 118 -9.17 -20.79 5.29
N ASN A 119 -8.43 -19.81 5.81
CA ASN A 119 -9.02 -18.59 6.36
C ASN A 119 -9.37 -17.64 5.22
N VAL A 120 -10.64 -17.26 5.15
CA VAL A 120 -11.13 -16.25 4.20
C VAL A 120 -10.68 -14.86 4.67
N VAL A 121 -9.92 -14.16 3.83
CA VAL A 121 -9.47 -12.78 4.08
C VAL A 121 -10.28 -11.75 3.30
N VAL A 122 -10.85 -12.14 2.15
CA VAL A 122 -11.78 -11.32 1.36
C VAL A 122 -12.88 -12.23 0.82
N ASP A 123 -14.14 -11.81 0.98
CA ASP A 123 -15.32 -12.42 0.34
C ASP A 123 -16.36 -11.31 0.14
N GLU A 124 -16.11 -10.48 -0.87
CA GLU A 124 -16.83 -9.23 -1.09
C GLU A 124 -17.05 -8.95 -2.57
N THR A 125 -18.09 -8.17 -2.85
CA THR A 125 -18.31 -7.58 -4.16
C THR A 125 -17.60 -6.23 -4.22
N ILE A 126 -16.60 -6.10 -5.10
CA ILE A 126 -15.71 -4.93 -5.18
C ILE A 126 -15.78 -4.30 -6.58
N VAL A 127 -15.82 -2.97 -6.63
CA VAL A 127 -15.78 -2.21 -7.88
C VAL A 127 -14.34 -1.83 -8.20
N SER A 128 -13.86 -2.18 -9.40
CA SER A 128 -12.54 -1.76 -9.86
C SER A 128 -12.44 -0.24 -9.97
N LEU A 129 -11.25 0.29 -9.76
CA LEU A 129 -10.97 1.71 -9.82
C LEU A 129 -11.00 2.22 -11.26
N LYS A 130 -10.81 3.54 -11.43
CA LYS A 130 -10.73 4.20 -12.75
C LYS A 130 -9.60 3.66 -13.62
N ASN A 131 -8.52 3.20 -12.99
CA ASN A 131 -7.40 2.54 -13.66
C ASN A 131 -7.69 1.05 -13.97
N GLY A 132 -8.86 0.51 -13.60
CA GLY A 132 -9.25 -0.88 -13.86
C GLY A 132 -8.67 -1.92 -12.90
N PHE A 133 -7.98 -1.49 -11.83
CA PHE A 133 -7.44 -2.37 -10.82
C PHE A 133 -8.33 -2.46 -9.57
N ILE A 134 -8.10 -3.49 -8.76
CA ILE A 134 -8.66 -3.68 -7.43
C ILE A 134 -7.48 -3.83 -6.45
N ASP A 135 -7.45 -2.98 -5.44
CA ASP A 135 -6.34 -2.89 -4.50
C ASP A 135 -6.64 -3.65 -3.20
N PHE A 136 -5.66 -4.39 -2.70
CA PHE A 136 -5.75 -5.14 -1.46
C PHE A 136 -4.54 -4.88 -0.56
N TRP A 137 -4.80 -4.85 0.74
CA TRP A 137 -3.79 -4.99 1.78
C TRP A 137 -4.00 -6.35 2.44
N LEU A 138 -3.06 -7.27 2.22
CA LEU A 138 -3.10 -8.64 2.71
C LEU A 138 -2.03 -8.84 3.77
N PRO A 139 -2.23 -9.74 4.76
CA PRO A 139 -1.15 -10.12 5.66
C PRO A 139 0.08 -10.64 4.90
N ARG A 140 1.28 -10.19 5.30
CA ARG A 140 2.56 -10.63 4.74
C ARG A 140 2.88 -12.10 4.99
N ASP A 141 3.88 -12.59 4.27
CA ASP A 141 4.51 -13.89 4.46
C ASP A 141 3.56 -15.08 4.30
N LYS A 142 2.60 -14.93 3.39
CA LYS A 142 1.57 -15.94 3.09
C LYS A 142 1.36 -16.11 1.59
N SER A 143 0.89 -17.29 1.22
CA SER A 143 0.27 -17.55 -0.08
C SER A 143 -1.26 -17.47 0.04
N TYR A 144 -1.90 -17.08 -1.05
CA TYR A 144 -3.35 -16.94 -1.14
C TYR A 144 -3.89 -17.55 -2.43
N ASN A 145 -5.05 -18.19 -2.34
CA ASN A 145 -5.88 -18.52 -3.48
C ASN A 145 -6.84 -17.37 -3.73
N VAL A 146 -6.74 -16.76 -4.91
CA VAL A 146 -7.60 -15.66 -5.35
C VAL A 146 -8.54 -16.16 -6.42
N LYS A 147 -9.83 -15.89 -6.24
CA LYS A 147 -10.88 -16.14 -7.21
C LYS A 147 -11.64 -14.86 -7.49
N ILE A 148 -11.79 -14.53 -8.78
CA ILE A 148 -12.50 -13.35 -9.24
C ILE A 148 -13.56 -13.79 -10.24
N GLN A 149 -14.79 -13.31 -10.06
CA GLN A 149 -15.90 -13.58 -10.96
C GLN A 149 -16.53 -12.29 -11.50
N TYR A 150 -16.91 -12.34 -12.77
CA TYR A 150 -17.56 -11.23 -13.47
C TYR A 150 -18.35 -11.75 -14.66
N ASP A 151 -19.62 -11.35 -14.80
CA ASP A 151 -20.48 -11.69 -15.94
C ASP A 151 -20.50 -13.20 -16.27
N GLY A 152 -20.59 -14.04 -15.23
CA GLY A 152 -20.57 -15.50 -15.35
C GLY A 152 -19.22 -16.12 -15.73
N LYS A 153 -18.16 -15.32 -15.82
CA LYS A 153 -16.77 -15.74 -16.04
C LYS A 153 -16.02 -15.85 -14.73
N THR A 154 -14.97 -16.66 -14.73
CA THR A 154 -14.12 -16.87 -13.55
C THR A 154 -12.65 -16.81 -13.91
N ALA A 155 -11.84 -16.24 -13.02
CA ALA A 155 -10.39 -16.35 -13.02
C ALA A 155 -9.92 -16.79 -11.62
N GLU A 156 -8.96 -17.71 -11.57
CA GLU A 156 -8.35 -18.20 -10.33
C GLU A 156 -6.83 -18.08 -10.45
N SER A 157 -6.16 -17.67 -9.37
CA SER A 157 -4.70 -17.56 -9.31
C SER A 157 -4.22 -17.80 -7.88
N GLU A 158 -3.05 -18.41 -7.74
CA GLU A 158 -2.27 -18.35 -6.52
C GLU A 158 -1.40 -17.09 -6.55
N ILE A 159 -1.34 -16.35 -5.44
CA ILE A 159 -0.41 -15.23 -5.25
C ILE A 159 0.32 -15.42 -3.92
N SER A 160 1.44 -14.74 -3.75
CA SER A 160 2.17 -14.70 -2.49
C SER A 160 2.51 -13.26 -2.09
N THR A 161 2.84 -13.07 -0.83
CA THR A 161 3.04 -11.76 -0.18
C THR A 161 4.38 -11.66 0.54
N PHE A 162 5.40 -12.34 0.03
CA PHE A 162 6.75 -12.32 0.54
C PHE A 162 7.52 -11.10 0.01
N GLU A 163 8.64 -10.80 0.66
CA GLU A 163 9.61 -9.81 0.18
C GLU A 163 10.04 -10.13 -1.27
N GLY A 164 9.99 -9.13 -2.15
CA GLY A 164 10.33 -9.24 -3.57
C GLY A 164 9.21 -9.76 -4.46
N ASP A 165 8.05 -10.14 -3.91
CA ASP A 165 6.90 -10.55 -4.73
C ASP A 165 6.29 -9.38 -5.51
N ASN A 166 5.70 -9.71 -6.66
CA ASN A 166 5.05 -8.74 -7.52
C ASN A 166 3.82 -8.12 -6.84
N THR A 167 3.70 -6.79 -6.92
CA THR A 167 2.53 -6.06 -6.42
C THR A 167 1.45 -5.84 -7.48
N CYS A 168 1.72 -6.24 -8.73
CA CYS A 168 0.82 -6.03 -9.87
C CYS A 168 0.43 -7.36 -10.52
N ILE A 169 -0.85 -7.72 -10.44
CA ILE A 169 -1.38 -8.97 -11.00
C ILE A 169 -2.28 -8.67 -12.20
N THR A 170 -1.75 -8.91 -13.39
CA THR A 170 -2.45 -8.69 -14.68
C THR A 170 -2.62 -9.99 -15.47
N THR A 171 -2.43 -11.14 -14.81
CA THR A 171 -2.45 -12.48 -15.42
C THR A 171 -3.78 -13.20 -15.29
N MET A 172 -4.76 -12.61 -14.57
CA MET A 172 -6.06 -13.22 -14.30
C MET A 172 -7.04 -12.96 -15.46
N GLN A 173 -7.06 -13.88 -16.43
CA GLN A 173 -8.04 -13.85 -17.52
C GLN A 173 -9.36 -14.50 -17.11
N LEU A 174 -10.45 -13.76 -17.27
CA LEU A 174 -11.82 -14.20 -17.00
C LEU A 174 -12.35 -15.01 -18.20
N ILE A 175 -12.66 -16.28 -17.96
CA ILE A 175 -13.16 -17.22 -18.99
C ILE A 175 -14.54 -17.80 -18.66
#